data_AF-R9S7G5-F1
#
_entry.id   AF-R9S7G5-F1
#
_cell.length_a   1.000
_cell.length_b   1.000
_cell.length_c   1.000
_cell.angle_alpha   90.00
_cell.angle_beta   90.00
_cell.angle_gamma   90.00
#
_symmetry.space_group_name_H-M   'P 1'
#
loop_
_entity.id
_entity.type
_entity.pdbx_description
1 polymer ?
#
loop_
_entity_poly.entity_id
_entity_poly.type
_entity_poly.pdbx_seq_one_letter_code
_entity_poly.pdbx_strand_id
1 'polypeptide(L)'
;MYGTCETLCRELAVKYPGDMPLMLVIWSPEEIQALADGMEISLTGHEIRTVLARLEDIPEDQRIESGISSAAVMEIIRNESENRLVTVPAELLASLIQTAEQALWKREWAARDHGLAVPECVTRRQEVVNQARTLLKNNTHEND
;
A
#
# COMPACT_ATOMS: atom_id res chain seq x y z
N MET A 1 17.87 -10.98 1.20
CA MET A 1 18.04 -12.12 0.31
C MET A 1 16.67 -12.71 0.16
N TYR A 2 16.12 -12.65 -1.04
CA TYR A 2 14.81 -13.18 -1.36
C TYR A 2 14.95 -14.29 -2.40
N GLY A 3 14.26 -15.41 -2.21
CA GLY A 3 14.35 -16.54 -3.12
C GLY A 3 13.95 -17.86 -2.48
N THR A 4 14.26 -18.96 -3.17
CA THR A 4 14.02 -20.29 -2.62
C THR A 4 15.03 -20.62 -1.53
N CYS A 5 14.63 -21.47 -0.57
CA CYS A 5 15.53 -21.97 0.47
C CYS A 5 16.88 -22.47 -0.10
N GLU A 6 16.85 -23.18 -1.23
CA GLU A 6 18.06 -23.66 -1.90
C GLU A 6 18.97 -22.53 -2.40
N THR A 7 18.38 -21.48 -2.99
CA THR A 7 19.14 -20.31 -3.47
C THR A 7 19.75 -19.55 -2.30
N LEU A 8 18.96 -19.32 -1.24
CA LEU A 8 19.40 -18.63 -0.03
C LEU A 8 20.54 -19.39 0.67
N CYS A 9 20.41 -20.72 0.84
CA CYS A 9 21.45 -21.55 1.45
C CYS A 9 22.76 -21.52 0.64
N ARG A 10 22.66 -21.52 -0.69
CA ARG A 10 23.83 -21.44 -1.58
C ARG A 10 24.54 -20.10 -1.46
N GLU A 11 23.79 -19.00 -1.48
CA GLU A 11 24.36 -17.65 -1.32
C GLU A 11 24.99 -17.46 0.05
N LEU A 12 24.34 -17.93 1.12
CA LEU A 12 24.88 -17.90 2.48
C LEU A 12 26.19 -18.68 2.58
N ALA A 13 26.26 -19.87 1.97
CA ALA A 13 27.48 -20.69 1.96
C ALA A 13 28.65 -20.03 1.19
N VAL A 14 28.35 -19.22 0.16
CA VAL A 14 29.37 -18.45 -0.56
C VAL A 14 29.83 -17.24 0.23
N LYS A 15 28.90 -16.50 0.85
CA LYS A 15 29.23 -15.25 1.58
C LYS A 15 29.88 -15.50 2.94
N TYR A 16 29.55 -16.60 3.60
CA TYR A 16 29.98 -16.86 4.97
C TYR A 16 30.56 -18.29 5.08
N PRO A 17 31.89 -18.46 4.90
CA PRO A 17 32.55 -19.75 5.13
C PRO A 17 32.40 -20.22 6.59
N GLY A 18 32.36 -21.54 6.78
CA GLY A 18 31.70 -22.28 7.86
C GLY A 18 32.25 -22.18 9.29
N ASP A 19 33.07 -21.17 9.57
CA ASP A 19 33.69 -20.90 10.86
C ASP A 19 33.07 -19.71 11.61
N MET A 20 32.18 -18.94 10.98
CA MET A 20 31.46 -17.84 11.62
C MET A 20 30.05 -18.26 12.10
N PRO A 21 29.71 -18.14 13.40
CA PRO A 21 28.34 -18.38 13.86
C PRO A 21 27.41 -17.30 13.29
N LEU A 22 26.35 -17.73 12.61
CA LEU A 22 25.34 -16.85 12.03
C LEU A 22 24.00 -17.05 12.74
N MET A 23 23.33 -15.96 13.05
CA MET A 23 21.92 -15.97 13.43
C MET A 23 21.09 -15.62 12.20
N LEU A 24 20.23 -16.54 11.78
CA LEU A 24 19.37 -16.37 10.61
C LEU A 24 17.93 -16.15 11.08
N VAL A 25 17.32 -15.07 10.60
CA VAL A 25 15.88 -14.84 10.68
C VAL A 25 15.34 -15.06 9.28
N ILE A 26 14.45 -16.06 9.15
CA ILE A 26 13.80 -16.40 7.89
C ILE A 26 12.38 -15.85 7.97
N TRP A 27 11.97 -15.08 6.96
CA TRP A 27 10.60 -14.60 6.81
C TRP A 27 9.88 -15.44 5.76
N SER A 28 8.83 -16.14 6.17
CA SER A 28 8.00 -16.94 5.28
C SER A 28 6.73 -16.18 4.85
N PRO A 29 6.10 -16.55 3.71
CA PRO A 29 4.81 -16.00 3.30
C PRO A 29 3.74 -16.10 4.41
N GLU A 30 3.74 -17.20 5.17
CA GLU A 30 2.81 -17.46 6.27
C GLU A 30 3.02 -16.49 7.44
N GLU A 31 4.26 -16.14 7.76
CA GLU A 31 4.57 -15.16 8.80
C GLU A 31 4.15 -13.75 8.40
N ILE A 32 4.36 -13.38 7.13
CA ILE A 32 3.87 -12.11 6.58
C ILE A 32 2.33 -12.06 6.64
N GLN A 33 1.66 -13.15 6.28
CA GLN A 33 0.21 -13.23 6.37
C GLN A 33 -0.28 -13.10 7.82
N ALA A 34 0.34 -13.81 8.76
CA ALA A 34 -0.03 -13.73 10.18
C ALA A 34 0.15 -12.31 10.75
N LEU A 35 1.21 -11.60 10.32
CA LEU A 35 1.39 -10.19 10.67
C LEU A 35 0.30 -9.31 10.07
N ALA A 36 -0.03 -9.49 8.79
CA ALA A 36 -1.06 -8.72 8.12
C ALA A 36 -2.45 -8.95 8.73
N ASP A 37 -2.78 -10.19 9.08
CA ASP A 37 -4.03 -10.56 9.77
C ASP A 37 -4.12 -9.87 11.13
N GLY A 38 -3.01 -9.80 11.88
CA GLY A 38 -2.93 -9.06 13.15
C GLY A 38 -3.08 -7.54 12.99
N MET A 39 -2.88 -7.01 11.78
CA MET A 39 -3.10 -5.61 11.41
C MET A 39 -4.46 -5.36 10.76
N GLU A 40 -5.31 -6.37 10.63
CA GLU A 40 -6.58 -6.31 9.89
C GLU A 40 -6.41 -5.92 8.39
N ILE A 41 -5.27 -6.27 7.80
CA ILE A 41 -4.95 -6.00 6.38
C ILE A 41 -5.02 -7.32 5.60
N SER A 42 -5.93 -7.39 4.62
CA SER A 42 -5.95 -8.52 3.68
C SER A 42 -4.93 -8.33 2.58
N LEU A 43 -3.91 -9.19 2.52
CA LEU A 43 -2.92 -9.26 1.45
C LEU A 43 -3.26 -10.37 0.45
N THR A 44 -3.03 -10.10 -0.83
CA THR A 44 -3.03 -11.10 -1.89
C THR A 44 -1.68 -11.83 -1.94
N GLY A 45 -1.65 -13.03 -2.52
CA GLY A 45 -0.40 -13.77 -2.68
C GLY A 45 0.67 -13.03 -3.50
N HIS A 46 0.27 -12.10 -4.38
CA HIS A 46 1.21 -11.22 -5.07
C HIS A 46 1.81 -10.18 -4.12
N GLU A 47 0.98 -9.49 -3.33
CA GLU A 47 1.44 -8.50 -2.35
C GLU A 47 2.34 -9.11 -1.28
N ILE A 48 2.06 -10.33 -0.83
CA ILE A 48 2.96 -11.05 0.11
C ILE A 48 4.35 -11.23 -0.51
N ARG A 49 4.42 -11.58 -1.80
CA ARG A 49 5.71 -11.69 -2.50
C ARG A 49 6.39 -10.34 -2.67
N THR A 50 5.64 -9.28 -2.92
CA THR A 50 6.18 -7.92 -3.01
C THR A 50 6.74 -7.44 -1.66
N VAL A 51 6.03 -7.69 -0.56
CA VAL A 51 6.51 -7.41 0.81
C VAL A 51 7.82 -8.15 1.08
N LEU A 52 7.87 -9.45 0.77
CA LEU A 52 9.08 -10.26 0.94
C LEU A 52 10.24 -9.78 0.07
N ALA A 53 9.98 -9.35 -1.17
CA ALA A 53 11.01 -8.78 -2.04
C ALA A 53 11.54 -7.45 -1.47
N ARG A 54 10.67 -6.60 -0.92
CA ARG A 54 11.10 -5.33 -0.28
C ARG A 54 11.94 -5.52 0.97
N LEU A 55 11.92 -6.70 1.60
CA LEU A 55 12.85 -7.02 2.69
C LEU A 55 14.31 -7.10 2.20
N GLU A 56 14.53 -7.38 0.91
CA GLU A 56 15.85 -7.37 0.30
C GLU A 56 16.39 -5.97 0.07
N ASP A 57 15.52 -4.99 -0.19
CA ASP A 57 15.88 -3.59 -0.37
C ASP A 57 16.41 -2.94 0.93
N ILE A 58 16.20 -3.58 2.09
CA ILE A 58 16.75 -3.13 3.37
C ILE A 58 18.29 -3.27 3.33
N PRO A 59 19.05 -2.20 3.63
CA PRO A 59 20.52 -2.20 3.59
C PRO A 59 21.14 -3.33 4.42
N GLU A 60 22.21 -3.95 3.90
CA GLU A 60 22.86 -5.12 4.52
C GLU A 60 23.48 -4.78 5.89
N ASP A 61 23.99 -3.57 6.08
CA ASP A 61 24.46 -3.03 7.35
C ASP A 61 23.35 -3.01 8.42
N GLN A 62 22.17 -2.50 8.05
CA GLN A 62 21.02 -2.48 8.96
C GLN A 62 20.52 -3.89 9.29
N ARG A 63 20.58 -4.82 8.32
CA ARG A 63 20.18 -6.22 8.49
C ARG A 63 21.15 -6.99 9.40
N ILE A 64 22.44 -6.70 9.36
CA ILE A 64 23.47 -7.38 10.18
C ILE A 64 23.47 -6.84 11.61
N GLU A 65 23.25 -5.54 11.81
CA GLU A 65 23.34 -4.91 13.14
C GLU A 65 22.11 -5.18 14.02
N SER A 66 20.89 -5.15 13.45
CA SER A 66 19.65 -5.27 14.21
C SER A 66 18.70 -6.37 13.74
N GLY A 67 18.99 -7.04 12.62
CA GLY A 67 18.02 -7.91 11.97
C GLY A 67 16.81 -7.15 11.41
N ILE A 68 15.98 -7.85 10.64
CA ILE A 68 14.69 -7.29 10.19
C ILE A 68 13.67 -7.55 11.29
N SER A 69 13.27 -6.50 12.00
CA SER A 69 12.26 -6.59 13.05
C SER A 69 10.84 -6.73 12.47
N SER A 70 9.92 -7.31 13.23
CA SER A 70 8.50 -7.37 12.85
C SER A 70 7.91 -5.98 12.62
N ALA A 71 8.38 -4.94 13.32
CA ALA A 71 7.93 -3.57 13.13
C ALA A 71 8.29 -3.02 11.74
N ALA A 72 9.49 -3.33 11.24
CA ALA A 72 9.90 -2.97 9.88
C ALA A 72 9.04 -3.69 8.83
N VAL A 73 8.72 -4.96 9.06
CA VAL A 73 7.82 -5.72 8.18
C VAL A 73 6.41 -5.14 8.18
N MET A 74 5.85 -4.82 9.35
CA MET A 74 4.54 -4.16 9.47
C MET A 74 4.50 -2.81 8.76
N GLU A 75 5.60 -2.04 8.79
CA GLU A 75 5.71 -0.79 8.04
C GLU A 75 5.67 -1.00 6.53
N ILE A 76 6.36 -2.02 6.02
CA ILE A 76 6.31 -2.37 4.59
C ILE A 76 4.90 -2.82 4.20
N ILE A 77 4.25 -3.68 5.01
CA ILE A 77 2.87 -4.12 4.79
C ILE A 77 1.92 -2.91 4.73
N ARG A 78 2.03 -1.98 5.68
CA ARG A 78 1.23 -0.76 5.70
C ARG A 78 1.45 0.05 4.42
N ASN A 79 2.70 0.28 4.03
CA ASN A 79 3.02 1.04 2.83
C ASN A 79 2.48 0.39 1.55
N GLU A 80 2.52 -0.94 1.44
CA GLU A 80 1.88 -1.65 0.32
C GLU A 80 0.35 -1.52 0.34
N SER A 81 -0.26 -1.59 1.52
CA SER A 81 -1.71 -1.45 1.65
C SER A 81 -2.19 -0.04 1.33
N GLU A 82 -1.44 1.00 1.73
CA GLU A 82 -1.78 2.41 1.51
C GLU A 82 -1.58 2.83 0.05
N ASN A 83 -0.60 2.25 -0.63
CA ASN A 83 -0.33 2.51 -2.05
C ASN A 83 -1.03 1.53 -3.00
N ARG A 84 -1.95 0.72 -2.48
CA ARG A 84 -2.69 -0.26 -3.29
C ARG A 84 -3.49 0.46 -4.37
N LEU A 85 -3.21 0.11 -5.62
CA LEU A 85 -4.05 0.50 -6.75
C LEU A 85 -5.24 -0.44 -6.86
N VAL A 86 -6.44 0.13 -6.95
CA VAL A 86 -7.69 -0.63 -7.12
C VAL A 86 -8.26 -0.31 -8.50
N THR A 87 -8.38 -1.35 -9.34
CA THR A 87 -9.07 -1.22 -10.63
C THR A 87 -10.57 -1.16 -10.40
N VAL A 88 -11.20 -0.09 -10.86
CA VAL A 88 -12.65 0.10 -10.80
C VAL A 88 -13.22 0.29 -12.20
N PRO A 89 -14.38 -0.28 -12.53
CA PRO A 89 -15.07 0.02 -13.78
C PRO A 89 -15.35 1.53 -13.89
N ALA A 90 -15.16 2.10 -15.08
CA ALA A 90 -15.36 3.53 -15.33
C ALA A 90 -16.76 4.01 -14.94
N GLU A 91 -17.80 3.21 -15.22
CA GLU A 91 -19.18 3.51 -14.85
C GLU A 91 -19.39 3.54 -13.33
N LEU A 92 -18.77 2.61 -12.60
CA LEU A 92 -18.86 2.58 -11.13
C LEU A 92 -18.15 3.80 -10.53
N LEU A 93 -16.97 4.17 -11.04
CA LEU A 93 -16.25 5.36 -10.62
C LEU A 93 -17.07 6.63 -10.90
N ALA A 94 -17.72 6.73 -12.06
CA ALA A 94 -18.59 7.85 -12.42
C ALA A 94 -19.76 7.98 -11.44
N SER A 95 -20.42 6.88 -11.11
CA SER A 95 -21.53 6.83 -10.15
C SER A 95 -21.10 7.26 -8.74
N LEU A 96 -19.90 6.83 -8.30
CA LEU A 96 -19.33 7.23 -7.01
C LEU A 96 -18.99 8.73 -6.98
N ILE A 97 -18.40 9.27 -8.05
CA ILE A 97 -18.11 10.71 -8.18
C ILE A 97 -19.40 11.51 -8.08
N GLN A 98 -20.45 11.11 -8.82
CA GLN A 98 -21.74 11.80 -8.79
C GLN A 98 -22.37 11.76 -7.40
N THR A 99 -22.33 10.62 -6.73
CA THR A 99 -22.87 10.45 -5.37
C THR A 99 -22.11 11.35 -4.37
N ALA A 100 -20.79 11.41 -4.48
CA ALA A 100 -19.95 12.27 -3.64
C ALA A 100 -20.26 13.75 -3.84
N GLU A 101 -20.39 14.21 -5.10
CA GLU A 101 -20.76 15.60 -5.42
C GLU A 101 -22.12 15.97 -4.86
N GLN A 102 -23.13 15.11 -5.03
CA GLN A 102 -24.47 15.34 -4.48
C GLN A 102 -24.45 15.46 -2.94
N ALA A 103 -23.62 14.66 -2.26
CA ALA A 103 -23.45 14.77 -0.81
C ALA A 103 -22.74 16.06 -0.39
N LEU A 104 -21.78 16.54 -1.18
CA LEU A 104 -21.08 17.81 -0.94
C LEU A 104 -22.00 19.01 -1.19
N TRP A 105 -22.80 19.02 -2.28
CA TRP A 105 -23.75 20.09 -2.57
C TRP A 105 -24.74 20.31 -1.44
N LYS A 106 -25.25 19.25 -0.81
CA LYS A 106 -26.15 19.37 0.35
C LYS A 106 -25.51 20.16 1.50
N ARG A 107 -24.22 19.95 1.75
CA ARG A 107 -23.48 20.66 2.82
C ARG A 107 -23.14 22.09 2.41
N GLU A 108 -22.76 22.29 1.16
CA GLU A 108 -22.47 23.62 0.61
C GLU A 108 -23.70 24.52 0.59
N TRP A 109 -24.84 24.00 0.11
CA TRP A 109 -26.10 24.72 0.11
C TRP A 109 -26.58 25.02 1.52
N ALA A 110 -26.51 24.07 2.46
CA ALA A 110 -26.85 24.35 3.85
C ALA A 110 -26.01 25.50 4.45
N ALA A 111 -24.70 25.54 4.19
CA ALA A 111 -23.87 26.65 4.64
C ALA A 111 -24.30 27.99 4.00
N ARG A 112 -24.57 28.00 2.70
CA ARG A 112 -24.99 29.19 1.96
C ARG A 112 -26.38 29.69 2.37
N ASP A 113 -27.33 28.80 2.60
CA ASP A 113 -28.69 29.13 3.05
C ASP A 113 -28.68 29.79 4.43
N HIS A 114 -27.71 29.41 5.27
CA HIS A 114 -27.48 30.04 6.57
C HIS A 114 -26.56 31.29 6.51
N GLY A 115 -26.16 31.73 5.31
CA GLY A 115 -25.26 32.87 5.13
C GLY A 115 -23.84 32.64 5.66
N LEU A 116 -23.45 31.38 5.85
CA LEU A 116 -22.15 30.98 6.37
C LEU A 116 -21.16 30.71 5.23
N ALA A 117 -19.88 30.89 5.53
CA ALA A 117 -18.82 30.45 4.62
C ALA A 117 -18.86 28.92 4.46
N VAL A 118 -18.57 28.45 3.24
CA VAL A 118 -18.47 27.02 2.96
C VAL A 118 -17.33 26.42 3.80
N PRO A 119 -17.58 25.33 4.56
CA PRO A 119 -16.55 24.72 5.37
C PRO A 119 -15.35 24.24 4.54
N GLU A 120 -14.13 24.45 5.04
CA GLU A 120 -12.89 24.02 4.38
C GLU A 120 -12.89 22.52 4.03
N CYS A 121 -13.52 21.68 4.86
CA CYS A 121 -13.64 20.25 4.61
C CYS A 121 -14.46 19.92 3.35
N VAL A 122 -15.39 20.79 2.93
CA VAL A 122 -16.16 20.65 1.70
C VAL A 122 -15.28 20.99 0.51
N THR A 123 -14.54 22.11 0.57
CA THR A 123 -13.61 22.53 -0.49
C THR A 123 -12.53 21.48 -0.74
N ARG A 124 -11.86 21.00 0.31
CA ARG A 124 -10.82 19.96 0.19
C ARG A 124 -11.36 18.67 -0.42
N ARG A 125 -12.58 18.26 -0.04
CA ARG A 125 -13.22 17.05 -0.61
C ARG A 125 -13.63 17.26 -2.06
N GLN A 126 -14.03 18.47 -2.44
CA GLN A 126 -14.34 18.82 -3.82
C GLN A 126 -13.10 18.72 -4.72
N GLU A 127 -11.92 19.08 -4.21
CA GLU A 127 -10.65 18.91 -4.96
C GLU A 127 -10.34 17.44 -5.24
N VAL A 128 -10.54 16.54 -4.27
CA VAL A 128 -10.37 15.10 -4.46
C VAL A 128 -11.33 14.55 -5.51
N VAL A 129 -12.59 14.99 -5.47
CA VAL A 129 -13.59 14.65 -6.49
C VAL A 129 -13.17 15.13 -7.88
N ASN A 130 -12.61 16.34 -7.98
CA ASN A 130 -12.12 16.90 -9.25
C ASN A 130 -10.93 16.11 -9.81
N GLN A 131 -10.03 15.62 -8.95
CA GLN A 131 -8.93 14.73 -9.34
C GLN A 131 -9.49 13.41 -9.91
N ALA A 132 -10.42 12.76 -9.20
CA ALA A 132 -11.06 11.53 -9.66
C ALA A 132 -11.78 11.70 -11.02
N ARG A 133 -12.45 12.85 -11.20
CA ARG A 133 -13.11 13.21 -12.47
C ARG A 133 -12.11 13.40 -13.60
N THR A 134 -10.93 13.94 -13.32
CA THR A 134 -9.85 14.10 -14.32
C THR A 134 -9.31 12.74 -14.76
N LEU A 135 -9.12 11.82 -13.82
CA LEU A 135 -8.71 10.44 -14.13
C LEU A 135 -9.71 9.75 -15.06
N LEU A 136 -11.01 9.88 -14.80
CA LEU A 136 -12.05 9.30 -15.63
C LEU A 136 -12.03 9.86 -17.07
N LYS A 137 -11.84 11.18 -17.23
CA LYS A 137 -11.77 11.82 -18.55
C LYS A 137 -10.56 11.36 -19.35
N ASN A 138 -9.39 11.30 -18.72
CA ASN A 138 -8.15 10.88 -19.40
C ASN A 138 -8.23 9.43 -19.92
N ASN A 139 -8.84 8.53 -19.16
CA ASN A 139 -9.05 7.13 -19.58
C ASN A 139 -10.09 6.97 -20.70
N THR A 140 -11.01 7.94 -20.86
CA THR A 140 -12.02 7.89 -21.92
C THR A 140 -11.41 8.29 -23.27
N HIS A 141 -10.47 9.24 -23.27
CA HIS A 141 -9.78 9.70 -24.50
C HIS A 141 -8.72 8.75 -25.05
N GLU A 142 -8.19 7.82 -24.24
CA GLU A 142 -7.25 6.80 -24.71
C GLU A 142 -7.92 5.59 -25.39
N ASN A 143 -9.25 5.46 -25.29
CA ASN A 143 -10.02 4.33 -25.84
C ASN A 143 -10.81 4.66 -27.12
N ASP A 144 -10.66 5.86 -27.69
CA ASP A 144 -11.17 6.28 -29.01
C ASP A 144 -10.05 6.28 -30.06
#